data_AF-A0A0F9JG04-F1
#
_entry.id   AF-A0A0F9JG04-F1
#
_cell.length_a   1.000
_cell.length_b   1.000
_cell.length_c   1.000
_cell.angle_alpha   90.00
_cell.angle_beta   90.00
_cell.angle_gamma   90.00
#
_symmetry.space_group_name_H-M   'P 1'
#
loop_
_entity.id
_entity.type
_entity.pdbx_description
1 polymer ?
#
loop_
_entity_poly.entity_id
_entity_poly.type
_entity_poly.pdbx_seq_one_letter_code
_entity_poly.pdbx_strand_id
1 'polypeptide(L)' 'MNDELKEALAIPYSIQISPVREEDGGFVAFMKELGWTFCSGVGDSYEEAFQSLKIAREEVFEYLVERSDFKFPKPDNYIE' A
#
# COMPACT_ATOMS: atom_id res chain seq x y z
N MET A 1 19.23 3.83 -2.99
CA MET A 1 17.82 3.60 -3.37
C MET A 1 17.82 2.82 -4.67
N ASN A 2 17.45 1.53 -4.60
CA ASN A 2 17.49 0.59 -5.72
C ASN A 2 16.57 1.09 -6.86
N ASP A 3 16.97 0.95 -8.12
CA ASP A 3 16.15 1.43 -9.24
C ASP A 3 14.83 0.63 -9.34
N GLU A 4 14.84 -0.66 -9.01
CA GLU A 4 13.63 -1.50 -8.90
C GLU A 4 12.65 -0.99 -7.82
N LEU A 5 13.16 -0.50 -6.68
CA LEU A 5 12.33 0.09 -5.62
C LEU A 5 11.70 1.40 -6.08
N LYS A 6 12.45 2.24 -6.82
CA LYS A 6 11.88 3.47 -7.41
C LYS A 6 10.78 3.15 -8.40
N GLU A 7 10.97 2.15 -9.26
CA GLU A 7 9.96 1.72 -10.22
C GLU A 7 8.70 1.21 -9.50
N ALA A 8 8.86 0.36 -8.47
CA ALA A 8 7.74 -0.13 -7.68
C ALA A 8 6.99 1.00 -6.95
N LEU A 9 7.71 1.96 -6.36
CA LEU A 9 7.12 3.12 -5.71
C LEU A 9 6.48 4.13 -6.70
N ALA A 10 6.89 4.11 -7.97
CA ALA A 10 6.28 4.92 -9.01
C ALA A 10 4.94 4.36 -9.52
N ILE A 11 4.60 3.11 -9.21
CA ILE A 11 3.31 2.52 -9.62
C ILE A 11 2.15 3.25 -8.91
N PRO A 12 1.20 3.84 -9.65
CA PRO A 12 0.11 4.64 -9.09
C PRO A 12 -1.06 3.77 -8.62
N TYR A 13 -0.85 3.01 -7.56
CA TYR A 13 -1.91 2.19 -6.95
C TYR A 13 -3.09 3.02 -6.45
N SER A 14 -4.30 2.51 -6.66
CA SER A 14 -5.51 3.14 -6.11
C SER A 14 -5.59 2.84 -4.63
N ILE A 15 -5.57 3.88 -3.80
CA ILE A 15 -5.77 3.73 -2.37
C ILE A 15 -7.26 3.73 -2.05
N GLN A 16 -7.72 2.67 -1.39
CA GLN A 16 -9.06 2.60 -0.84
C GLN A 16 -8.98 2.74 0.68
N ILE A 17 -9.78 3.64 1.24
CA ILE A 17 -9.93 3.79 2.68
C ILE A 17 -11.34 3.35 3.07
N SER A 18 -11.46 2.58 4.14
CA SER A 18 -12.75 2.07 4.62
C SER A 18 -12.83 2.14 6.14
N PRO A 19 -14.01 2.40 6.72
CA PRO A 19 -14.17 2.35 8.16
C PRO A 19 -14.08 0.90 8.64
N VAL A 20 -13.40 0.68 9.77
CA VAL A 20 -13.33 -0.62 10.44
C VAL A 20 -14.43 -0.67 11.50
N ARG A 21 -15.16 -1.80 11.59
CA ARG A 21 -16.22 -2.00 12.59
C ARG A 21 -15.65 -2.47 13.92
N GLU A 22 -14.59 -1.82 14.42
CA GLU A 22 -14.10 -2.08 15.78
C GLU A 22 -14.78 -1.15 16.79
N GLU A 23 -14.87 -1.58 18.05
CA GLU A 23 -15.60 -0.87 19.12
C GLU A 23 -15.10 0.56 19.37
N ASP A 24 -13.83 0.85 19.04
CA ASP A 24 -13.21 2.16 19.20
C ASP A 24 -13.34 3.09 17.96
N GLY A 25 -13.94 2.59 16.87
CA GLY A 25 -13.88 3.27 15.57
C GLY A 25 -12.49 3.17 14.94
N GLY A 26 -12.38 3.52 13.67
CA GLY A 26 -11.10 3.49 12.96
C GLY A 26 -11.24 3.38 11.45
N PHE A 27 -10.13 3.61 10.76
CA PHE A 27 -10.03 3.53 9.31
C PHE A 27 -8.88 2.62 8.92
N VAL A 28 -9.07 1.93 7.82
CA VAL A 28 -8.05 1.13 7.16
C VAL A 28 -7.86 1.63 5.74
N ALA A 29 -6.62 1.87 5.36
CA ALA A 29 -6.23 2.22 4.01
C ALA A 29 -5.45 1.04 3.41
N PHE A 30 -5.74 0.68 2.17
CA PHE A 30 -5.03 -0.38 1.46
C PHE A 30 -4.94 -0.10 -0.04
N MET A 31 -3.98 -0.71 -0.70
CA MET A 31 -3.81 -0.65 -2.16
C MET A 31 -4.79 -1.64 -2.82
N LYS A 32 -5.75 -1.13 -3.59
CA LYS A 32 -6.87 -1.91 -4.13
C LYS A 32 -6.40 -3.07 -5.01
N GLU A 33 -5.39 -2.83 -5.82
CA GLU A 33 -4.88 -3.79 -6.80
C GLU A 33 -4.02 -4.89 -6.16
N LEU A 34 -3.45 -4.62 -4.98
CA LEU A 34 -2.68 -5.59 -4.19
C LEU A 34 -3.56 -6.35 -3.19
N GLY A 35 -4.72 -5.77 -2.85
CA GLY A 35 -5.65 -6.30 -1.88
C GLY A 35 -5.29 -5.92 -0.44
N TRP A 36 -6.31 -5.97 0.42
CA TRP A 36 -6.21 -5.62 1.83
C TRP A 36 -5.09 -6.37 2.56
N THR A 37 -4.93 -7.67 2.31
CA THR A 37 -4.02 -8.54 3.07
C THR A 37 -2.55 -8.34 2.72
N PHE A 38 -2.26 -7.61 1.65
CA PHE A 38 -0.89 -7.42 1.18
C PHE A 38 -0.20 -6.29 1.94
N CYS A 39 -0.80 -5.11 1.95
CA CYS A 39 -0.29 -3.94 2.63
C CYS A 39 -1.45 -3.02 2.99
N SER A 40 -1.60 -2.78 4.29
CA SER A 40 -2.67 -1.98 4.87
C SER A 40 -2.11 -1.09 5.96
N GLY A 41 -2.59 0.16 6.03
CA GLY A 41 -2.39 1.05 7.16
C GLY A 41 -3.68 1.22 7.94
N VAL A 42 -3.59 1.32 9.26
CA VAL A 42 -4.72 1.58 10.16
C VAL A 42 -4.51 2.89 10.92
N GLY A 43 -5.59 3.53 11.32
CA GLY A 43 -5.55 4.73 12.15
C GLY A 43 -6.95 5.20 12.59
N ASP A 44 -7.01 6.13 13.53
CA ASP A 44 -8.28 6.65 14.07
C ASP A 44 -8.95 7.64 13.10
N SER A 45 -8.20 8.15 12.12
CA SER A 45 -8.67 9.06 11.08
C SER A 45 -8.24 8.60 9.68
N TYR A 46 -8.93 9.10 8.64
CA TYR A 46 -8.57 8.86 7.24
C TYR A 46 -7.10 9.20 6.95
N GLU A 47 -6.60 10.30 7.53
CA GLU A 47 -5.22 10.77 7.34
C GLU A 47 -4.21 9.83 8.01
N GLU A 48 -4.46 9.37 9.23
CA GLU A 48 -3.57 8.42 9.91
C GLU A 48 -3.50 7.09 9.16
N ALA A 49 -4.65 6.54 8.76
CA ALA A 49 -4.69 5.30 7.99
C ALA A 49 -3.88 5.43 6.69
N PHE A 50 -3.99 6.58 6.00
CA PHE A 50 -3.24 6.85 4.78
C PHE A 50 -1.73 7.01 5.02
N GLN A 51 -1.30 7.71 6.07
CA GLN A 51 0.12 7.86 6.41
C GLN A 51 0.73 6.53 6.86
N SER A 52 0.00 5.77 7.66
CA SER A 52 0.35 4.42 8.09
C SER A 52 0.55 3.51 6.87
N LEU A 53 -0.34 3.59 5.87
CA LEU A 53 -0.20 2.84 4.63
C LEU A 53 1.03 3.26 3.83
N LYS A 54 1.38 4.55 3.78
CA LYS A 54 2.58 5.03 3.07
C LYS A 54 3.85 4.45 3.66
N ILE A 55 3.97 4.46 4.99
CA ILE A 55 5.12 3.90 5.70
C ILE A 55 5.19 2.38 5.43
N ALA A 56 4.08 1.68 5.66
CA ALA A 56 4.01 0.24 5.42
C ALA A 56 4.32 -0.14 3.96
N ARG A 57 3.91 0.70 3.00
CA ARG A 57 4.21 0.50 1.58
C ARG A 57 5.70 0.55 1.31
N GLU A 58 6.40 1.56 1.83
CA GLU A 58 7.85 1.71 1.61
C GLU A 58 8.61 0.51 2.18
N GLU A 59 8.29 0.10 3.42
CA GLU A 59 8.93 -1.02 4.09
C GLU A 59 8.65 -2.37 3.39
N VAL A 60 7.40 -2.63 3.01
CA VAL A 60 7.01 -3.87 2.32
C VAL A 60 7.64 -3.93 0.93
N PHE A 61 7.69 -2.81 0.22
CA PHE A 61 8.23 -2.78 -1.13
C PHE A 61 9.75 -2.94 -1.12
N GLU A 62 10.44 -2.27 -0.18
CA GLU A 62 11.88 -2.46 0.02
C GLU A 62 12.19 -3.93 0.35
N TYR A 63 11.47 -4.52 1.30
CA TYR A 63 11.65 -5.93 1.67
C TYR A 63 11.44 -6.88 0.48
N LEU A 64 10.39 -6.66 -0.32
CA LEU A 64 10.08 -7.52 -1.46
C LEU A 64 11.11 -7.40 -2.58
N VAL A 65 11.56 -6.18 -2.90
CA VAL A 65 12.61 -5.96 -3.91
C VAL A 65 13.92 -6.60 -3.47
N GLU A 66 14.26 -6.54 -2.18
CA GLU A 66 15.53 -7.09 -1.68
C GLU A 66 15.51 -8.62 -1.51
N ARG A 67 14.35 -9.22 -1.23
CA ARG A 67 14.25 -10.64 -0.83
C ARG A 67 13.42 -11.52 -1.74
N SER A 68 12.78 -10.98 -2.77
CA SER A 68 11.86 -11.72 -3.61
C SER A 68 11.95 -11.28 -5.07
N ASP A 69 11.70 -12.21 -6.00
CA ASP A 69 11.43 -11.93 -7.41
C ASP A 69 9.97 -11.45 -7.60
N PHE A 70 9.41 -10.78 -6.58
CA PHE A 70 8.01 -10.41 -6.53
C PHE A 70 7.72 -9.35 -7.59
N LYS A 71 6.84 -9.70 -8.53
CA LYS A 71 6.38 -8.77 -9.57
C LYS A 71 5.19 -7.99 -9.05
N PHE A 72 5.41 -6.70 -8.81
CA PHE A 72 4.37 -5.76 -8.44
C PHE A 72 3.32 -5.66 -9.57
N PRO A 73 2.06 -6.04 -9.31
CA PRO A 73 1.00 -5.93 -10.32
C PRO A 73 0.77 -4.45 -10.66
N LYS A 74 0.76 -4.13 -11.94
CA LYS A 74 0.39 -2.79 -12.41
C LYS A 74 -1.14 -2.62 -12.31
N PRO A 75 -1.65 -1.43 -11.98
CA PRO A 75 -3.09 -1.18 -12.00
C PRO A 75 -3.67 -1.31 -13.41
N ASP A 76 -4.94 -1.71 -13.53
CA ASP A 76 -5.63 -1.92 -14.82
C ASP A 76 -5.56 -0.70 -15.79
N ASN A 77 -5.42 0.51 -15.24
CA ASN A 77 -5.31 1.76 -16.01
C ASN A 77 -3.86 2.22 -16.22
N TYR A 78 -2.87 1.36 -16.01
CA TYR A 78 -1.47 1.71 -16.23
C TYR A 78 -1.16 1.81 -17.73
N ILE A 79 -0.99 3.04 -18.23
CA ILE A 79 -0.50 3.31 -19.59
C ILE A 79 1.01 3.52 -19.47
N GLU A 80 1.77 2.64 -20.15
CA GLU A 80 3.25 2.68 -20.19
C GLU A 80 3.81 3.92 -20.92
#